data_AF-A0A0X3Y2H1-F1
#
_entry.id   AF-A0A0X3Y2H1-F1
#
_cell.length_a   1.000
_cell.length_b   1.000
_cell.length_c   1.000
_cell.angle_alpha   90.00
_cell.angle_beta   90.00
_cell.angle_gamma   90.00
#
_symmetry.space_group_name_H-M   'P 1'
#
loop_
_entity.id
_entity.type
_entity.pdbx_description
1 polymer ?
#
loop_
_entity_poly.entity_id
_entity_poly.type
_entity_poly.pdbx_seq_one_letter_code
_entity_poly.pdbx_strand_id
1 'polypeptide(L)'
;MCIEQKVEQYREKLIRITEIKKNLIDAEISLQKVMQELNLSQYEFKKLLNGELEEREAEVLALCEKTPGYIKNRDKKVKTFQKLLLQRDLTLKDFCKNERLDEKKVYRALRGLNAERDLETEKGIERALNVRIF
;
A
#
# COMPACT_ATOMS: atom_id res chain seq x y z
N MET A 1 4.48 1.72 33.66
CA MET A 1 3.94 1.32 32.34
C MET A 1 4.60 0.00 31.95
N CYS A 2 3.84 -1.10 31.95
CA CYS A 2 4.40 -2.42 31.64
C CYS A 2 4.75 -2.52 30.15
N ILE A 3 5.75 -3.33 29.81
CA ILE A 3 6.21 -3.53 28.43
C ILE A 3 5.05 -3.95 27.52
N GLU A 4 4.14 -4.77 28.03
CA GLU A 4 2.94 -5.24 27.32
C GLU A 4 2.04 -4.10 26.84
N GLN A 5 1.83 -3.08 27.68
CA GLN A 5 1.02 -1.91 27.31
C GLN A 5 1.69 -1.10 26.19
N LYS A 6 3.02 -0.99 26.19
CA LYS A 6 3.77 -0.34 25.11
C LYS A 6 3.64 -1.12 23.80
N VAL A 7 3.79 -2.44 23.86
CA VAL A 7 3.67 -3.31 22.68
C VAL A 7 2.30 -3.15 22.04
N GLU A 8 1.24 -3.10 22.83
CA GLU A 8 -0.12 -2.97 22.31
C GLU A 8 -0.33 -1.59 21.64
N GLN A 9 0.12 -0.51 22.28
CA GLN A 9 0.10 0.83 21.67
C GLN A 9 0.85 0.89 20.33
N TYR A 10 1.99 0.20 20.21
CA TYR A 10 2.71 0.13 18.94
C TYR A 10 1.94 -0.65 17.88
N ARG A 11 1.26 -1.75 18.24
CA ARG A 11 0.43 -2.52 17.31
C ARG A 11 -0.74 -1.70 16.80
N GLU A 12 -1.44 -1.00 17.67
CA GLU A 12 -2.56 -0.12 17.29
C GLU A 12 -2.10 0.95 16.30
N LYS A 13 -0.96 1.61 16.59
CA LYS A 13 -0.35 2.59 15.68
C LYS A 13 -0.04 1.99 14.31
N LEU A 14 0.60 0.82 14.29
CA LEU A 14 0.92 0.12 13.04
C LEU A 14 -0.33 -0.24 12.23
N ILE A 15 -1.40 -0.68 12.88
CA ILE A 15 -2.67 -1.01 12.23
C ILE A 15 -3.27 0.25 11.60
N ARG A 16 -3.38 1.35 12.35
CA ARG A 16 -3.95 2.61 11.86
C ARG A 16 -3.18 3.14 10.66
N ILE A 17 -1.85 3.24 10.76
CA ILE A 17 -1.05 3.80 9.68
C ILE A 17 -1.04 2.89 8.44
N THR A 18 -1.10 1.58 8.64
CA THR A 18 -1.26 0.62 7.54
C THR A 18 -2.57 0.86 6.80
N GLU A 19 -3.65 1.09 7.53
CA GLU A 19 -4.96 1.34 6.93
C GLU A 19 -4.99 2.67 6.16
N ILE A 20 -4.39 3.73 6.70
CA ILE A 20 -4.22 5.01 6.00
C ILE A 20 -3.44 4.81 4.70
N LYS A 21 -2.33 4.06 4.73
CA LYS A 21 -1.54 3.75 3.53
C LYS A 21 -2.33 2.95 2.50
N LYS A 22 -3.22 2.04 2.91
CA LYS A 22 -4.15 1.36 1.99
C LYS A 22 -5.13 2.35 1.34
N ASN A 23 -5.69 3.28 2.11
CA ASN A 23 -6.57 4.31 1.57
C ASN A 23 -5.86 5.21 0.55
N LEU A 24 -4.58 5.53 0.78
CA LEU A 24 -3.75 6.25 -0.18
C LEU A 24 -3.52 5.47 -1.47
N ILE A 25 -3.29 4.15 -1.39
CA ILE A 25 -3.21 3.26 -2.56
C ILE A 25 -4.53 3.27 -3.32
N ASP A 26 -5.66 3.14 -2.63
CA ASP A 26 -6.98 3.15 -3.26
C ASP A 26 -7.27 4.49 -3.93
N ALA A 27 -6.90 5.61 -3.28
CA ALA A 27 -7.04 6.96 -3.81
C ALA A 27 -5.97 7.35 -4.85
N GLU A 28 -4.95 6.52 -5.07
CA GLU A 28 -3.79 6.82 -5.93
C GLU A 28 -3.09 8.14 -5.56
N ILE A 29 -3.04 8.43 -4.27
CA ILE A 29 -2.36 9.61 -3.73
C ILE A 29 -0.95 9.20 -3.33
N SER A 30 0.05 9.84 -3.94
CA SER A 30 1.45 9.63 -3.58
C SER A 30 1.74 10.25 -2.21
N LEU A 31 2.71 9.67 -1.48
CA LEU A 31 3.13 10.24 -0.20
C LEU A 31 3.70 11.65 -0.33
N GLN A 32 4.34 11.96 -1.47
CA GLN A 32 4.81 13.31 -1.78
C GLN A 32 3.65 14.30 -1.89
N LYS A 33 2.53 13.89 -2.50
CA LYS A 33 1.33 14.72 -2.55
C LYS A 33 0.77 14.97 -1.15
N VAL A 34 0.73 13.95 -0.29
CA VAL A 34 0.33 14.12 1.12
C VAL A 34 1.21 15.15 1.83
N MET A 35 2.54 15.04 1.68
CA MET A 35 3.48 15.98 2.28
C MET A 35 3.23 17.43 1.82
N GLN A 36 2.95 17.64 0.53
CA GLN A 36 2.67 18.95 -0.04
C GLN A 36 1.31 19.53 0.40
N GLU A 37 0.25 18.73 0.31
CA GLU A 37 -1.12 19.16 0.64
C GLU A 37 -1.27 19.50 2.12
N LEU A 38 -0.59 18.75 3.00
CA LEU A 38 -0.57 19.02 4.44
C LEU A 38 0.56 19.98 4.85
N ASN A 39 1.31 20.54 3.91
CA ASN A 39 2.44 21.44 4.17
C ASN A 39 3.39 20.91 5.27
N LEU A 40 3.69 19.61 5.23
CA LEU A 40 4.49 18.96 6.27
C LEU A 40 5.97 19.16 6.02
N SER A 41 6.72 19.45 7.09
CA SER A 41 8.16 19.30 7.09
C SER A 41 8.55 17.82 6.94
N GLN A 42 9.82 17.56 6.58
CA GLN A 42 10.33 16.19 6.49
C GLN A 42 10.25 15.45 7.85
N TYR A 43 10.38 16.18 8.96
CA TYR A 43 10.28 15.64 10.31
C TYR A 43 8.85 15.22 10.66
N GLU A 44 7.87 16.10 10.40
CA GLU A 44 6.45 15.80 10.63
C GLU A 44 5.97 14.68 9.71
N PHE A 45 6.41 14.68 8.45
CA PHE A 45 6.09 13.61 7.51
C PHE A 45 6.60 12.25 8.00
N LYS A 46 7.81 12.19 8.57
CA LYS A 46 8.33 10.95 9.18
C LYS A 46 7.49 10.51 10.38
N LYS A 47 7.08 11.44 11.25
CA LYS A 47 6.17 11.13 12.37
C LYS A 47 4.84 10.58 11.91
N LEU A 48 4.24 11.21 10.89
CA LEU A 48 2.98 10.75 10.30
C LEU A 48 3.10 9.31 9.78
N LEU A 49 4.16 9.00 9.02
CA LEU A 49 4.38 7.65 8.49
C LEU A 49 4.64 6.58 9.56
N ASN A 50 5.01 7.00 10.77
CA ASN A 50 5.22 6.15 11.94
C ASN A 50 3.98 6.07 12.86
N GLY A 51 2.89 6.79 12.56
CA GLY A 51 1.71 6.85 13.44
C GLY A 51 1.97 7.65 14.72
N GLU A 52 2.90 8.61 14.68
CA GLU A 52 3.25 9.51 15.80
C GLU A 52 2.62 10.91 15.64
N LEU A 53 1.79 11.13 14.62
CA LEU A 53 1.16 12.41 14.29
C LEU A 53 -0.34 12.21 14.04
N GLU A 54 -1.04 11.67 15.05
CA GLU A 54 -2.44 11.23 14.97
C GLU A 54 -3.40 12.35 14.57
N GLU A 55 -3.13 13.58 15.01
CA GLU A 55 -3.96 14.75 14.75
C GLU A 55 -4.03 15.11 13.24
N ARG A 56 -3.02 14.71 12.45
CA ARG A 56 -2.98 14.94 10.99
C ARG A 56 -3.52 13.74 10.20
N GLU A 57 -3.71 12.58 10.82
CA GLU A 57 -4.20 11.36 10.14
C GLU A 57 -5.59 11.58 9.52
N ALA A 58 -6.47 12.31 10.21
CA ALA A 58 -7.80 12.65 9.71
C ALA A 58 -7.76 13.48 8.41
N GLU A 59 -6.77 14.36 8.26
CA GLU A 59 -6.60 15.16 7.05
C GLU A 59 -6.14 14.32 5.86
N VAL A 60 -5.29 13.30 6.11
CA VAL A 60 -4.91 12.32 5.09
C VAL A 60 -6.13 11.54 4.60
N LEU A 61 -7.00 11.12 5.52
CA LEU A 61 -8.25 10.43 5.18
C LEU A 61 -9.19 11.34 4.39
N ALA A 62 -9.33 12.62 4.78
CA ALA A 62 -10.13 13.59 4.05
C ALA A 62 -9.63 13.80 2.59
N LEU A 63 -8.31 13.76 2.36
CA LEU A 63 -7.75 13.76 1.00
C LEU A 63 -8.18 12.51 0.21
N CYS A 64 -8.14 11.34 0.85
CA CYS A 64 -8.58 10.10 0.22
C CYS A 64 -10.08 10.12 -0.10
N GLU A 65 -10.91 10.67 0.80
CA GLU A 65 -12.36 10.79 0.62
C GLU A 65 -12.74 11.64 -0.59
N LYS A 66 -12.06 12.79 -0.76
CA LYS A 66 -12.25 13.70 -1.92
C LYS A 66 -11.93 13.06 -3.27
N THR A 67 -11.23 11.93 -3.29
CA THR A 67 -10.85 11.26 -4.53
C THR A 67 -12.08 10.63 -5.21
N PRO A 68 -12.32 10.93 -6.51
CA PRO A 68 -13.45 10.37 -7.26
C PRO A 68 -13.54 8.85 -7.23
N GLY A 69 -14.76 8.33 -7.19
CA GLY A 69 -15.02 6.89 -7.15
C GLY A 69 -14.44 6.11 -8.35
N TYR A 70 -14.36 6.71 -9.54
CA TYR A 70 -13.75 6.06 -10.70
C TYR A 70 -12.24 5.84 -10.52
N ILE A 71 -11.54 6.78 -9.85
CA ILE A 71 -10.13 6.60 -9.50
C ILE A 71 -10.03 5.49 -8.47
N LYS A 72 -10.82 5.52 -7.40
CA LYS A 72 -10.83 4.45 -6.38
C LYS A 72 -11.03 3.06 -6.98
N ASN A 73 -11.86 2.94 -8.01
CA ASN A 73 -12.23 1.67 -8.63
C ASN A 73 -11.37 1.24 -9.82
N ARG A 74 -10.48 2.07 -10.37
CA ARG A 74 -9.58 1.62 -11.46
C ARG A 74 -8.45 0.75 -10.91
N ASP A 75 -7.85 -0.05 -11.80
CA ASP A 75 -6.64 -0.83 -11.52
C ASP A 75 -6.72 -1.72 -10.26
N LYS A 76 -7.90 -2.30 -9.99
CA LYS A 76 -8.18 -3.06 -8.76
C LYS A 76 -7.14 -4.14 -8.47
N LYS A 77 -6.66 -4.85 -9.51
CA LYS A 77 -5.64 -5.90 -9.36
C LYS A 77 -4.31 -5.32 -8.85
N VAL A 78 -3.86 -4.22 -9.44
CA VAL A 78 -2.63 -3.51 -9.04
C VAL A 78 -2.75 -3.01 -7.60
N LYS A 79 -3.87 -2.38 -7.26
CA LYS A 79 -4.11 -1.86 -5.91
C LYS A 79 -4.18 -2.96 -4.86
N THR A 80 -4.87 -4.05 -5.17
CA THR A 80 -4.94 -5.23 -4.31
C THR A 80 -3.54 -5.79 -4.06
N PHE A 81 -2.75 -5.96 -5.12
CA PHE A 81 -1.37 -6.40 -5.02
C PHE A 81 -0.52 -5.46 -4.16
N GLN A 82 -0.58 -4.14 -4.38
CA GLN A 82 0.16 -3.15 -3.58
C GLN A 82 -0.24 -3.17 -2.09
N LYS A 83 -1.53 -3.32 -1.79
CA LYS A 83 -2.02 -3.43 -0.40
C LYS A 83 -1.52 -4.71 0.28
N LEU A 84 -1.45 -5.83 -0.45
CA LEU A 84 -0.90 -7.09 0.07
C LEU A 84 0.60 -6.99 0.35
N LEU A 85 1.35 -6.32 -0.52
CA LEU A 85 2.77 -6.05 -0.29
C LEU A 85 3.00 -5.18 0.95
N LEU A 86 2.20 -4.11 1.09
CA LEU A 86 2.23 -3.22 2.26
C LEU A 86 1.99 -3.97 3.57
N GLN A 87 1.01 -4.88 3.61
CA GLN A 87 0.70 -5.69 4.79
C GLN A 87 1.86 -6.62 5.20
N ARG A 88 2.74 -6.97 4.26
CA ARG A 88 3.88 -7.85 4.48
C ARG A 88 5.20 -7.10 4.63
N ASP A 89 5.15 -5.77 4.62
CA ASP A 89 6.33 -4.90 4.61
C ASP A 89 7.32 -5.24 3.49
N LEU A 90 6.79 -5.55 2.29
CA LEU A 90 7.57 -5.90 1.11
C LEU A 90 7.49 -4.80 0.06
N THR A 91 8.61 -4.54 -0.62
CA THR A 91 8.58 -3.80 -1.88
C THR A 91 8.29 -4.74 -3.06
N LEU A 92 7.89 -4.19 -4.20
CA LEU A 92 7.77 -4.97 -5.45
C LEU A 92 9.09 -5.69 -5.78
N LYS A 93 10.22 -5.01 -5.57
CA LYS A 93 11.54 -5.55 -5.84
C LYS A 93 11.87 -6.72 -4.91
N ASP A 94 11.57 -6.59 -3.62
CA ASP A 94 11.77 -7.67 -2.66
C ASP A 94 10.88 -8.86 -2.98
N PHE A 95 9.62 -8.61 -3.32
CA PHE A 95 8.68 -9.64 -3.76
C PHE A 95 9.19 -10.39 -4.99
N CYS A 96 9.54 -9.68 -6.06
CA CYS A 96 10.04 -10.29 -7.29
C CYS A 96 11.35 -11.06 -7.07
N LYS A 97 12.25 -10.55 -6.22
CA LYS A 97 13.50 -11.24 -5.87
C LYS A 97 13.23 -12.53 -5.10
N ASN A 98 12.36 -12.50 -4.10
CA ASN A 98 12.06 -13.66 -3.25
C ASN A 98 11.37 -14.77 -4.05
N GLU A 99 10.44 -14.39 -4.92
CA GLU A 99 9.63 -15.33 -5.71
C GLU A 99 10.26 -15.68 -7.08
N ARG A 100 11.43 -15.11 -7.39
CA ARG A 100 12.13 -15.26 -8.68
C ARG A 100 11.24 -14.91 -9.89
N LEU A 101 10.43 -13.87 -9.74
CA LEU A 101 9.57 -13.33 -10.79
C LEU A 101 10.19 -12.10 -11.44
N ASP A 102 9.96 -11.93 -12.74
CA ASP A 102 10.39 -10.72 -13.46
C ASP A 102 9.45 -9.54 -13.16
N GLU A 103 10.01 -8.42 -12.69
CA GLU A 103 9.24 -7.23 -12.31
C GLU A 103 8.37 -6.69 -13.46
N LYS A 104 8.87 -6.71 -14.71
CA LYS A 104 8.13 -6.22 -15.87
C LYS A 104 6.98 -7.17 -16.21
N LYS A 105 7.19 -8.49 -16.12
CA LYS A 105 6.13 -9.48 -16.30
C LYS A 105 5.03 -9.32 -15.24
N VAL A 106 5.40 -9.16 -13.97
CA VAL A 106 4.45 -8.90 -12.87
C VAL A 106 3.63 -7.64 -13.15
N TYR A 107 4.28 -6.53 -13.52
CA TYR A 107 3.61 -5.29 -13.87
C TYR A 107 2.62 -5.47 -15.04
N ARG A 108 3.06 -6.12 -16.12
CA ARG A 108 2.23 -6.34 -17.31
C ARG A 108 1.04 -7.25 -17.02
N ALA A 109 1.23 -8.32 -16.25
CA ALA A 109 0.16 -9.21 -15.84
C ALA A 109 -0.91 -8.45 -15.03
N LEU A 110 -0.50 -7.72 -13.98
CA LEU A 110 -1.42 -6.95 -13.14
C LEU A 110 -2.23 -5.89 -13.92
N ARG A 111 -1.63 -5.32 -14.97
CA ARG A 111 -2.24 -4.28 -15.82
C ARG A 111 -2.97 -4.84 -17.05
N GLY A 112 -2.92 -6.15 -17.31
CA GLY A 112 -3.51 -6.76 -18.50
C GLY A 112 -2.87 -6.29 -19.82
N LEU A 113 -1.57 -5.98 -19.81
CA LEU A 113 -0.84 -5.47 -20.98
C LEU A 113 -0.27 -6.56 -21.89
N ASN A 114 -0.40 -7.83 -21.50
CA ASN A 114 0.08 -8.93 -22.31
C ASN A 114 -0.92 -9.26 -23.43
N ALA A 115 -0.41 -9.60 -24.62
CA ALA A 115 -1.24 -10.06 -25.73
C ALA A 115 -1.95 -11.39 -25.40
N GLU A 116 -1.28 -12.26 -24.66
CA GLU A 116 -1.82 -13.50 -24.10
C GLU A 116 -1.62 -13.53 -22.59
N ARG A 117 -2.46 -14.28 -21.87
CA ARG A 117 -2.33 -14.38 -20.40
C ARG A 117 -1.04 -15.09 -20.01
N ASP A 118 -0.25 -14.44 -19.16
CA ASP A 118 0.94 -15.03 -18.55
C ASP A 118 0.53 -15.81 -17.29
N LEU A 119 -0.08 -16.97 -17.52
CA LEU A 119 -0.64 -17.80 -16.44
C LEU A 119 0.41 -18.25 -15.41
N GLU A 120 1.67 -18.36 -15.83
CA GLU A 120 2.79 -18.68 -14.93
C GLU A 120 3.01 -17.54 -13.93
N THR A 121 3.12 -16.30 -14.43
CA THR A 121 3.29 -15.13 -13.58
C THR A 121 2.06 -14.89 -12.70
N GLU A 122 0.85 -15.02 -13.25
CA GLU A 122 -0.40 -14.88 -12.49
C GLU A 122 -0.47 -15.88 -11.31
N LYS A 123 -0.26 -17.17 -11.58
CA LYS A 123 -0.26 -18.22 -10.54
C LYS A 123 0.90 -18.06 -9.55
N GLY A 124 2.06 -17.58 -10.02
CA GLY A 124 3.20 -17.27 -9.17
C GLY A 124 2.86 -16.20 -8.14
N ILE A 125 2.19 -15.12 -8.57
CA ILE A 125 1.72 -14.05 -7.69
C ILE A 125 0.72 -14.58 -6.66
N GLU A 126 -0.30 -15.31 -7.11
CA GLU A 126 -1.35 -15.81 -6.22
C GLU A 126 -0.83 -16.82 -5.20
N ARG A 127 0.10 -17.69 -5.60
CA ARG A 127 0.74 -18.66 -4.70
C ARG A 127 1.58 -17.96 -3.64
N ALA A 128 2.43 -17.01 -4.05
CA ALA A 128 3.28 -16.27 -3.13
C ALA A 128 2.46 -15.46 -2.14
N LEU A 129 1.36 -14.84 -2.60
CA LEU A 129 0.48 -14.03 -1.78
C LEU A 129 -0.59 -14.84 -1.04
N ASN A 130 -0.75 -16.13 -1.34
CA ASN A 130 -1.84 -16.98 -0.84
C ASN A 130 -3.23 -16.30 -0.95
N VAL A 131 -3.43 -15.56 -2.05
CA VAL A 131 -4.63 -14.76 -2.31
C VAL A 131 -4.91 -14.80 -3.81
N ARG A 132 -6.20 -14.92 -4.17
CA ARG A 132 -6.64 -14.86 -5.56
C ARG A 132 -6.75 -13.40 -6.03
N ILE A 133 -6.05 -13.05 -7.11
CA ILE A 133 -6.01 -11.71 -7.72
C ILE A 133 -6.53 -11.75 -9.16
N PHE A 134 -6.38 -12.87 -9.86
CA PHE A 134 -6.66 -13.03 -11.29
C PHE A 134 -7.92 -13.84 -11.60
#